data_AF-A0AA37Q8N4-F1
#
_entry.id   AF-A0AA37Q8N4-F1
#
_cell.length_a   1.000
_cell.length_b   1.000
_cell.length_c   1.000
_cell.angle_alpha   90.00
_cell.angle_beta   90.00
_cell.angle_gamma   90.00
#
_symmetry.space_group_name_H-M   'P 1'
#
loop_
_entity.id
_entity.type
_entity.pdbx_description
1 polymer ?
#
loop_
_entity_poly.entity_id
_entity_poly.type
_entity_poly.pdbx_seq_one_letter_code
_entity_poly.pdbx_strand_id
1 'polypeptide(L)'
;MFTQAIRAAIIAALVAFLPAAASSAQAPSVADSIAFVQQRCDSAAAALDASAEASTPDWGPAFLTGCGPSGRQVLARATRALRFSANRGRIREIYEFAALTGDTAVLSAAVAVAGDVGATPAARAHAIRAALMLSNPGLDIDVDRLLDGSAAAACEPVATSYPPDQGGLTTTARDQGFTAIRAVASDSSAPSAVRAAARCASRARPAP
;
A
#
# COMPACT_ATOMS: atom_id res chain seq x y z
N MET A 1 -34.60 44.18 -3.29
CA MET A 1 -35.36 43.24 -2.42
C MET A 1 -36.04 42.16 -3.27
N PHE A 2 -35.26 41.31 -3.96
CA PHE A 2 -35.76 40.36 -4.97
C PHE A 2 -34.98 39.03 -4.91
N THR A 3 -35.00 38.32 -3.77
CA THR A 3 -34.20 37.09 -3.64
C THR A 3 -34.86 35.93 -2.91
N GLN A 4 -35.98 36.13 -2.21
CA GLN A 4 -36.69 35.01 -1.56
C GLN A 4 -37.86 34.45 -2.38
N ALA A 5 -38.63 35.30 -3.07
CA ALA A 5 -39.78 34.82 -3.87
C ALA A 5 -39.35 33.94 -5.07
N ILE A 6 -38.19 34.24 -5.67
CA ILE A 6 -37.65 33.47 -6.81
C ILE A 6 -37.13 32.09 -6.36
N ARG A 7 -36.53 32.00 -5.16
CA ARG A 7 -36.06 30.73 -4.59
C ARG A 7 -37.21 29.76 -4.31
N ALA A 8 -38.33 30.24 -3.80
CA ALA A 8 -39.49 29.39 -3.52
C ALA A 8 -40.12 28.86 -4.82
N ALA A 9 -40.19 29.68 -5.88
CA ALA A 9 -40.73 29.28 -7.17
C ALA A 9 -39.86 28.22 -7.89
N ILE A 10 -38.52 28.33 -7.78
CA ILE A 10 -37.59 27.35 -8.37
C ILE A 10 -37.68 25.99 -7.66
N ILE A 11 -37.80 25.99 -6.33
CA ILE A 11 -37.94 24.75 -5.55
C ILE A 11 -39.29 24.07 -5.85
N ALA A 12 -40.37 24.84 -5.95
CA ALA A 12 -41.69 24.29 -6.30
C ALA A 12 -41.74 23.72 -7.73
N ALA A 13 -41.05 24.35 -8.68
CA ALA A 13 -40.96 23.85 -10.06
C ALA A 13 -40.09 22.58 -10.18
N LEU A 14 -39.04 22.44 -9.36
CA LEU A 14 -38.19 21.25 -9.32
C LEU A 14 -38.89 20.03 -8.72
N VAL A 15 -39.83 20.23 -7.79
CA VAL A 15 -40.62 19.14 -7.19
C VAL A 15 -41.72 18.64 -8.15
N ALA A 16 -42.24 19.50 -9.03
CA ALA A 16 -43.31 19.16 -9.96
C ALA A 16 -42.84 18.40 -11.23
N PHE A 17 -41.53 18.40 -11.52
CA PHE A 17 -40.94 17.73 -12.70
C PHE A 17 -40.22 16.42 -12.40
N LEU A 18 -40.29 15.92 -11.15
CA LEU A 18 -39.90 14.54 -10.86
C LEU A 18 -41.00 13.63 -11.40
N PRO A 19 -40.76 12.86 -12.49
CA PRO A 19 -41.67 11.77 -12.81
C PRO A 19 -41.72 10.86 -11.59
N ALA A 20 -42.94 10.55 -11.16
CA ALA A 20 -43.23 9.49 -10.21
C ALA A 20 -42.87 8.12 -10.84
N ALA A 21 -41.60 7.92 -11.16
CA ALA A 21 -41.03 6.60 -11.25
C ALA A 21 -40.74 6.17 -9.82
N ALA A 22 -41.77 5.63 -9.18
CA ALA A 22 -41.64 4.73 -8.05
C ALA A 22 -40.87 3.49 -8.52
N SER A 23 -39.57 3.66 -8.79
CA SER A 23 -38.63 2.56 -8.76
C SER A 23 -38.30 2.38 -7.30
N SER A 24 -38.85 1.33 -6.72
CA SER A 24 -38.36 0.76 -5.48
C SER A 24 -36.88 0.42 -5.67
N ALA A 25 -36.01 1.42 -5.51
CA ALA A 25 -34.62 1.20 -5.21
C ALA A 25 -34.60 0.65 -3.78
N GLN A 26 -34.89 -0.64 -3.64
CA GLN A 26 -34.56 -1.38 -2.43
C GLN A 26 -33.10 -1.06 -2.16
N ALA A 27 -32.81 -0.42 -1.03
CA ALA A 27 -31.45 -0.31 -0.56
C ALA A 27 -30.87 -1.73 -0.56
N PRO A 28 -29.70 -1.95 -1.17
CA PRO A 28 -29.12 -3.29 -1.26
C PRO A 28 -29.09 -3.91 0.13
N SER A 29 -29.49 -5.17 0.24
CA SER A 29 -29.46 -5.84 1.52
C SER A 29 -28.01 -5.92 2.02
N VAL A 30 -27.82 -6.09 3.32
CA VAL A 30 -26.48 -6.28 3.90
C VAL A 30 -25.79 -7.49 3.27
N ALA A 31 -26.55 -8.54 2.90
CA ALA A 31 -26.04 -9.72 2.22
C ALA A 31 -25.52 -9.40 0.80
N ASP A 32 -26.25 -8.58 0.03
CA ASP A 32 -25.82 -8.16 -1.31
C ASP A 32 -24.53 -7.32 -1.25
N SER A 33 -24.42 -6.49 -0.22
CA SER A 33 -23.23 -5.66 0.02
C SER A 33 -22.01 -6.51 0.38
N ILE A 34 -22.18 -7.54 1.23
CA ILE A 34 -21.11 -8.49 1.59
C ILE A 34 -20.66 -9.29 0.37
N ALA A 35 -21.61 -9.83 -0.42
CA ALA A 35 -21.29 -10.60 -1.61
C ALA A 35 -20.53 -9.76 -2.67
N PHE A 36 -20.92 -8.50 -2.84
CA PHE A 36 -20.23 -7.56 -3.72
C PHE A 36 -18.79 -7.29 -3.27
N VAL A 37 -18.55 -7.04 -1.97
CA VAL A 37 -17.19 -6.84 -1.43
C VAL A 37 -16.34 -8.09 -1.63
N GLN A 38 -16.90 -9.27 -1.36
CA GLN A 38 -16.19 -10.54 -1.54
C GLN A 38 -15.78 -10.74 -3.01
N GLN A 39 -16.69 -10.54 -3.96
CA GLN A 39 -16.41 -10.65 -5.39
C GLN A 39 -15.31 -9.69 -5.84
N ARG A 40 -15.29 -8.45 -5.29
CA ARG A 40 -14.23 -7.46 -5.58
C ARG A 40 -12.87 -7.90 -5.02
N CYS A 41 -12.85 -8.47 -3.82
CA CYS A 41 -11.64 -9.03 -3.22
C CYS A 41 -11.08 -10.19 -4.05
N ASP A 42 -11.95 -11.10 -4.49
CA ASP A 42 -11.55 -12.25 -5.31
C ASP A 42 -11.04 -11.80 -6.69
N SER A 43 -11.70 -10.81 -7.29
CA SER A 43 -11.28 -10.23 -8.58
C SER A 43 -9.93 -9.51 -8.48
N ALA A 44 -9.72 -8.74 -7.41
CA ALA A 44 -8.45 -8.09 -7.13
C ALA A 44 -7.34 -9.13 -6.90
N ALA A 45 -7.64 -10.20 -6.15
CA ALA A 45 -6.68 -11.27 -5.91
C ALA A 45 -6.27 -11.98 -7.20
N ALA A 46 -7.25 -12.32 -8.04
CA ALA A 46 -6.99 -12.90 -9.35
C ALA A 46 -6.15 -11.97 -10.24
N ALA A 47 -6.38 -10.66 -10.21
CA ALA A 47 -5.61 -9.69 -10.98
C ALA A 47 -4.15 -9.59 -10.52
N LEU A 48 -3.87 -9.70 -9.21
CA LEU A 48 -2.50 -9.71 -8.69
C LEU A 48 -1.78 -11.04 -8.98
N ASP A 49 -2.50 -12.16 -8.92
CA ASP A 49 -1.94 -13.50 -9.22
C ASP A 49 -1.70 -13.70 -10.73
N ALA A 50 -2.46 -13.05 -11.61
CA ALA A 50 -2.43 -13.28 -13.06
C ALA A 50 -1.17 -12.78 -13.78
N SER A 51 -0.34 -11.91 -13.20
CA SER A 51 0.95 -11.55 -13.80
C SER A 51 1.82 -10.74 -12.85
N ALA A 52 3.11 -11.05 -12.72
CA ALA A 52 4.07 -10.17 -12.06
C ALA A 52 4.55 -9.01 -12.96
N GLU A 53 4.12 -8.96 -14.22
CA GLU A 53 4.66 -8.08 -15.27
C GLU A 53 3.59 -7.15 -15.89
N ALA A 54 2.33 -7.57 -15.96
CA ALA A 54 1.23 -6.76 -16.51
C ALA A 54 0.88 -5.59 -15.57
N SER A 55 0.36 -4.49 -16.09
CA SER A 55 -0.23 -3.45 -15.24
C SER A 55 -1.42 -4.04 -14.48
N THR A 56 -1.34 -4.12 -13.15
CA THR A 56 -2.54 -4.30 -12.33
C THR A 56 -3.43 -3.09 -12.55
N PRO A 57 -4.75 -3.24 -12.61
CA PRO A 57 -5.61 -2.08 -12.48
C PRO A 57 -5.31 -1.42 -11.12
N ASP A 58 -5.02 -0.11 -11.09
CA ASP A 58 -4.57 0.65 -9.90
C ASP A 58 -5.47 0.45 -8.66
N TRP A 59 -6.72 0.02 -8.86
CA TRP A 59 -7.66 -0.27 -7.79
C TRP A 59 -7.40 -1.62 -7.08
N GLY A 60 -6.82 -2.62 -7.75
CA GLY A 60 -6.70 -3.98 -7.21
C GLY A 60 -5.94 -4.06 -5.87
N PRO A 61 -4.70 -3.56 -5.80
CA PRO A 61 -3.91 -3.57 -4.56
C PRO A 61 -4.56 -2.74 -3.44
N ALA A 62 -5.16 -1.59 -3.78
CA ALA A 62 -5.89 -0.75 -2.84
C ALA A 62 -7.08 -1.49 -2.21
N PHE A 63 -7.88 -2.18 -3.03
CA PHE A 63 -9.03 -2.96 -2.55
C PHE A 63 -8.60 -4.10 -1.61
N LEU A 64 -7.48 -4.77 -1.89
CA LEU A 64 -6.99 -5.87 -1.04
C LEU A 64 -6.66 -5.45 0.39
N THR A 65 -6.30 -4.18 0.62
CA THR A 65 -6.08 -3.67 1.99
C THR A 65 -7.36 -3.71 2.84
N GLY A 66 -8.53 -3.57 2.21
CA GLY A 66 -9.85 -3.66 2.86
C GLY A 66 -10.44 -5.07 2.93
N CYS A 67 -9.81 -6.07 2.31
CA CYS A 67 -10.30 -7.45 2.22
C CYS A 67 -9.97 -8.33 3.44
N GLY A 68 -9.50 -7.74 4.54
CA GLY A 68 -9.14 -8.48 5.75
C GLY A 68 -7.94 -9.41 5.56
N PRO A 69 -7.83 -10.50 6.35
CA PRO A 69 -6.66 -11.37 6.35
C PRO A 69 -6.32 -12.02 5.00
N SER A 70 -7.34 -12.39 4.20
CA SER A 70 -7.13 -13.02 2.89
C SER A 70 -6.47 -12.07 1.90
N GLY A 71 -6.91 -10.81 1.84
CA GLY A 71 -6.30 -9.79 1.00
C GLY A 71 -4.84 -9.52 1.35
N ARG A 72 -4.51 -9.53 2.65
CA ARG A 72 -3.13 -9.33 3.13
C ARG A 72 -2.22 -10.51 2.80
N GLN A 73 -2.75 -11.74 2.80
CA GLN A 73 -2.02 -12.90 2.31
C GLN A 73 -1.73 -12.82 0.81
N VAL A 74 -2.70 -12.38 0.00
CA VAL A 74 -2.51 -12.16 -1.44
C VAL A 74 -1.43 -11.11 -1.66
N LEU A 75 -1.51 -9.97 -0.96
CA LEU A 75 -0.53 -8.92 -1.09
C LEU A 75 0.87 -9.40 -0.68
N ALA A 76 1.00 -10.16 0.41
CA ALA A 76 2.27 -10.79 0.80
C ALA A 76 2.82 -11.77 -0.25
N ARG A 77 1.97 -12.49 -0.99
CA ARG A 77 2.40 -13.33 -2.12
C ARG A 77 2.88 -12.47 -3.29
N ALA A 78 2.12 -11.44 -3.65
CA ALA A 78 2.48 -10.51 -4.72
C ALA A 78 3.81 -9.79 -4.44
N THR A 79 4.03 -9.32 -3.21
CA THR A 79 5.31 -8.77 -2.73
C THR A 79 6.48 -9.69 -3.03
N ARG A 80 6.35 -11.00 -2.73
CA ARG A 80 7.40 -11.98 -3.00
C ARG A 80 7.59 -12.24 -4.50
N ALA A 81 6.50 -12.29 -5.26
CA ALA A 81 6.53 -12.58 -6.70
C ALA A 81 7.30 -11.50 -7.49
N LEU A 82 7.28 -10.25 -7.01
CA LEU A 82 7.95 -9.12 -7.66
C LEU A 82 9.48 -9.11 -7.53
N ARG A 83 10.07 -10.04 -6.77
CA ARG A 83 11.52 -10.08 -6.52
C ARG A 83 12.36 -10.10 -7.79
N PHE A 84 11.86 -10.68 -8.88
CA PHE A 84 12.55 -10.75 -10.18
C PHE A 84 11.96 -9.84 -11.26
N SER A 85 10.95 -9.03 -10.94
CA SER A 85 10.31 -8.18 -11.93
C SER A 85 11.27 -7.07 -12.39
N ALA A 86 11.22 -6.76 -13.69
CA ALA A 86 11.88 -5.60 -14.26
C ALA A 86 10.98 -4.35 -14.28
N ASN A 87 9.67 -4.52 -14.08
CA ASN A 87 8.69 -3.44 -14.12
C ASN A 87 8.73 -2.61 -12.83
N ARG A 88 9.54 -1.55 -12.82
CA ARG A 88 9.69 -0.64 -11.66
C ARG A 88 8.37 -0.01 -11.21
N GLY A 89 7.49 0.35 -12.14
CA GLY A 89 6.18 0.95 -11.81
C GLY A 89 5.33 -0.01 -10.97
N ARG A 90 5.29 -1.28 -11.36
CA ARG A 90 4.56 -2.32 -10.63
C ARG A 90 5.20 -2.65 -9.28
N ILE A 91 6.54 -2.69 -9.21
CA ILE A 91 7.25 -2.83 -7.94
C ILE A 91 6.82 -1.71 -7.00
N ARG A 92 6.91 -0.45 -7.44
CA ARG A 92 6.55 0.70 -6.62
C ARG A 92 5.11 0.61 -6.12
N GLU A 93 4.15 0.39 -7.02
CA GLU A 93 2.72 0.29 -6.71
C GLU A 93 2.44 -0.76 -5.61
N ILE A 94 2.87 -2.01 -5.81
CA ILE A 94 2.56 -3.08 -4.86
C ILE A 94 3.23 -2.85 -3.51
N TYR A 95 4.47 -2.34 -3.48
CA TYR A 95 5.16 -2.04 -2.23
C TYR A 95 4.59 -0.81 -1.50
N GLU A 96 4.03 0.17 -2.21
CA GLU A 96 3.27 1.27 -1.61
C GLU A 96 2.05 0.75 -0.85
N PHE A 97 1.24 -0.12 -1.44
CA PHE A 97 0.09 -0.69 -0.74
C PHE A 97 0.49 -1.68 0.36
N ALA A 98 1.55 -2.46 0.15
CA ALA A 98 2.10 -3.36 1.18
C ALA A 98 2.45 -2.61 2.46
N ALA A 99 3.06 -1.43 2.33
CA ALA A 99 3.45 -0.57 3.43
C ALA A 99 2.29 -0.07 4.30
N LEU A 100 1.06 -0.06 3.78
CA LEU A 100 -0.14 0.46 4.45
C LEU A 100 -0.93 -0.58 5.23
N THR A 101 -0.59 -1.86 5.09
CA THR A 101 -1.42 -2.94 5.62
C THR A 101 -1.32 -3.16 7.13
N GLY A 102 -0.18 -2.80 7.74
CA GLY A 102 0.11 -3.10 9.14
C GLY A 102 0.16 -4.60 9.46
N ASP A 103 0.46 -5.49 8.51
CA ASP A 103 0.30 -6.94 8.66
C ASP A 103 1.64 -7.70 8.71
N THR A 104 1.67 -8.75 9.55
CA THR A 104 2.88 -9.54 9.81
C THR A 104 3.30 -10.39 8.60
N ALA A 105 2.36 -10.90 7.81
CA ALA A 105 2.67 -11.68 6.62
C ALA A 105 3.27 -10.80 5.53
N VAL A 106 2.77 -9.57 5.39
CA VAL A 106 3.30 -8.57 4.46
C VAL A 106 4.68 -8.08 4.90
N LEU A 107 4.86 -7.80 6.20
CA LEU A 107 6.17 -7.45 6.76
C LEU A 107 7.20 -8.57 6.52
N SER A 108 6.83 -9.82 6.81
CA SER A 108 7.69 -10.99 6.57
C SER A 108 8.05 -11.15 5.09
N ALA A 109 7.10 -10.91 4.18
CA ALA A 109 7.35 -10.94 2.74
C ALA A 109 8.34 -9.86 2.30
N ALA A 110 8.16 -8.62 2.77
CA ALA A 110 9.06 -7.52 2.45
C ALA A 110 10.48 -7.76 3.00
N VAL A 111 10.61 -8.22 4.25
CA VAL A 111 11.92 -8.58 4.83
C VAL A 111 12.61 -9.68 4.03
N ALA A 112 11.87 -10.71 3.61
CA ALA A 112 12.42 -11.79 2.80
C ALA A 112 12.98 -11.27 1.46
N VAL A 113 12.25 -10.38 0.76
CA VAL A 113 12.72 -9.81 -0.51
C VAL A 113 13.89 -8.85 -0.30
N ALA A 114 13.90 -8.05 0.76
CA ALA A 114 15.01 -7.14 1.07
C ALA A 114 16.35 -7.89 1.23
N GLY A 115 16.31 -9.07 1.87
CA GLY A 115 17.46 -9.94 2.07
C GLY A 115 17.81 -10.87 0.90
N ASP A 116 16.97 -10.98 -0.11
CA ASP A 116 17.19 -11.91 -1.23
C ASP A 116 18.25 -11.36 -2.20
N VAL A 117 19.42 -12.00 -2.24
CA VAL A 117 20.53 -11.63 -3.13
C VAL A 117 20.22 -11.83 -4.62
N GLY A 118 19.26 -12.70 -4.94
CA GLY A 118 18.79 -12.92 -6.32
C GLY A 118 17.75 -11.90 -6.78
N ALA A 119 17.15 -11.15 -5.85
CA ALA A 119 16.14 -10.16 -6.19
C ALA A 119 16.75 -8.92 -6.86
N THR A 120 15.98 -8.26 -7.72
CA THR A 120 16.42 -7.03 -8.40
C THR A 120 16.69 -5.92 -7.37
N PRO A 121 17.68 -5.03 -7.61
CA PRO A 121 17.96 -3.93 -6.69
C PRO A 121 16.73 -3.05 -6.40
N ALA A 122 15.86 -2.85 -7.40
CA ALA A 122 14.62 -2.11 -7.23
C ALA A 122 13.66 -2.82 -6.27
N ALA A 123 13.40 -4.12 -6.48
CA ALA A 123 12.53 -4.90 -5.59
C ALA A 123 13.07 -4.89 -4.15
N ARG A 124 14.37 -5.09 -3.97
CA ARG A 124 15.02 -5.04 -2.64
C ARG A 124 14.86 -3.67 -1.97
N ALA A 125 15.04 -2.57 -2.71
CA ALA A 125 14.95 -1.22 -2.17
C ALA A 125 13.51 -0.85 -1.77
N HIS A 126 12.52 -1.16 -2.60
CA HIS A 126 11.10 -0.95 -2.24
C HIS A 126 10.65 -1.87 -1.10
N ALA A 127 11.20 -3.08 -1.01
CA ALA A 127 10.96 -3.97 0.13
C ALA A 127 11.49 -3.41 1.45
N ILE A 128 12.67 -2.80 1.44
CA ILE A 128 13.20 -2.07 2.60
C ILE A 128 12.26 -0.95 3.01
N ARG A 129 11.80 -0.12 2.06
CA ARG A 129 10.84 0.96 2.32
C ARG A 129 9.55 0.43 2.96
N ALA A 130 8.94 -0.60 2.38
CA ALA A 130 7.70 -1.14 2.92
C ALA A 130 7.88 -1.74 4.32
N ALA A 131 8.95 -2.51 4.54
CA ALA A 131 9.24 -3.07 5.85
C ALA A 131 9.53 -1.97 6.90
N LEU A 132 10.16 -0.86 6.48
CA LEU A 132 10.39 0.31 7.33
C LEU A 132 9.09 1.00 7.72
N MET A 133 8.22 1.31 6.75
CA MET A 133 6.91 1.94 7.01
C MET A 133 6.02 1.07 7.91
N LEU A 134 6.05 -0.26 7.73
CA LEU A 134 5.32 -1.20 8.59
C LEU A 134 5.88 -1.28 10.01
N SER A 135 7.20 -1.15 10.16
CA SER A 135 7.88 -1.20 11.46
C SER A 135 7.85 0.14 12.19
N ASN A 136 7.76 1.25 11.46
CA ASN A 136 7.77 2.61 11.98
C ASN A 136 6.80 3.51 11.17
N PRO A 137 5.50 3.43 11.48
CA PRO A 137 4.47 4.21 10.79
C PRO A 137 4.76 5.71 10.90
N GLY A 138 4.69 6.43 9.78
CA GLY A 138 5.03 7.86 9.71
C GLY A 138 6.40 8.15 9.11
N LEU A 139 7.24 7.12 8.95
CA LEU A 139 8.54 7.26 8.30
C LEU A 139 8.56 6.68 6.90
N ASP A 140 8.91 7.51 5.93
CA ASP A 140 9.03 7.12 4.53
C ASP A 140 10.34 7.62 3.91
N ILE A 141 10.80 6.92 2.88
CA ILE A 141 12.02 7.21 2.12
C ILE A 141 11.71 7.21 0.61
N ASP A 142 12.36 8.11 -0.13
CA ASP A 142 12.22 8.19 -1.57
C ASP A 142 13.15 7.18 -2.27
N VAL A 143 12.62 5.98 -2.52
CA VAL A 143 13.38 4.87 -3.13
C VAL A 143 13.78 5.16 -4.57
N ASP A 144 12.94 5.84 -5.36
CA ASP A 144 13.25 6.15 -6.75
C ASP A 144 14.47 7.07 -6.82
N ARG A 145 14.53 8.08 -5.95
CA ARG A 145 15.73 8.93 -5.81
C ARG A 145 16.98 8.18 -5.37
N LEU A 146 16.86 7.14 -4.53
CA LEU A 146 17.98 6.27 -4.15
C LEU A 146 18.48 5.42 -5.31
N LEU A 147 17.55 4.86 -6.09
CA LEU A 147 17.86 4.04 -7.26
C LEU A 147 18.51 4.86 -8.37
N ASP A 148 18.16 6.14 -8.48
CA ASP A 148 18.74 7.09 -9.45
C ASP A 148 20.04 7.74 -8.94
N GLY A 149 20.54 7.36 -7.76
CA GLY A 149 21.85 7.77 -7.23
C GLY A 149 21.85 9.09 -6.45
N SER A 150 20.68 9.70 -6.21
CA SER A 150 20.54 10.98 -5.49
C SER A 150 20.36 10.81 -3.97
N ALA A 151 21.26 10.02 -3.35
CA ALA A 151 21.08 9.50 -1.98
C ALA A 151 21.02 10.55 -0.86
N ALA A 152 21.55 11.76 -1.08
CA ALA A 152 21.58 12.80 -0.05
C ALA A 152 20.19 13.38 0.30
N ALA A 153 19.25 13.41 -0.67
CA ALA A 153 17.90 13.93 -0.46
C ALA A 153 16.88 12.86 -0.02
N ALA A 154 17.23 11.58 -0.17
CA ALA A 154 16.28 10.48 -0.01
C ALA A 154 16.24 9.87 1.40
N CYS A 155 17.18 10.23 2.28
CA CYS A 155 17.18 9.81 3.68
C CYS A 155 16.46 10.80 4.62
N GLU A 156 15.89 11.89 4.11
CA GLU A 156 15.01 12.74 4.92
C GLU A 156 13.68 12.00 5.11
N PRO A 157 13.25 11.73 6.37
CA PRO A 157 11.95 11.14 6.62
C PRO A 157 10.89 12.04 6.00
N VAL A 158 10.13 11.51 5.04
CA VAL A 158 8.92 12.20 4.62
C VAL A 158 7.91 11.93 5.71
N ALA A 159 7.51 12.99 6.44
CA ALA A 159 6.42 12.90 7.40
C ALA A 159 5.17 12.51 6.62
N THR A 160 4.74 11.26 6.75
CA THR A 160 3.55 10.79 6.05
C THR A 160 2.31 11.01 6.90
N SER A 161 1.22 11.42 6.25
CA SER A 161 -0.11 11.51 6.83
C SER A 161 -0.87 10.18 6.79
N TYR A 162 -0.17 9.06 6.61
CA TYR A 162 -0.82 7.74 6.60
C TYR A 162 -1.37 7.43 7.99
N PRO A 163 -2.62 6.93 8.07
CA PRO A 163 -3.23 6.62 9.36
C PRO A 163 -2.38 5.59 10.10
N PRO A 164 -2.13 5.75 11.40
CA PRO A 164 -1.40 4.79 12.19
C PRO A 164 -2.12 3.44 12.19
N ASP A 165 -1.35 2.37 11.95
CA ASP A 165 -1.64 0.95 12.16
C ASP A 165 -3.11 0.49 12.01
N GLN A 166 -3.48 0.00 10.82
CA GLN A 166 -4.74 -0.72 10.63
C GLN A 166 -4.62 -2.25 10.76
N GLY A 167 -3.42 -2.78 11.03
CA GLY A 167 -3.13 -4.21 10.81
C GLY A 167 -2.71 -5.03 12.02
N GLY A 168 -2.51 -4.42 13.20
CA GLY A 168 -2.29 -5.16 14.45
C GLY A 168 -0.90 -5.76 14.56
N LEU A 169 0.11 -5.18 13.90
CA LEU A 169 1.51 -5.56 14.05
C LEU A 169 1.96 -5.40 15.51
N THR A 170 2.42 -6.49 16.11
CA THR A 170 2.99 -6.46 17.46
C THR A 170 4.32 -5.71 17.47
N THR A 171 4.68 -5.10 18.60
CA THR A 171 6.00 -4.47 18.81
C THR A 171 7.14 -5.45 18.46
N THR A 172 7.02 -6.71 18.86
CA THR A 172 8.01 -7.76 18.54
C THR A 172 8.18 -7.96 17.03
N ALA A 173 7.09 -8.00 16.26
CA ALA A 173 7.17 -8.14 14.82
C ALA A 173 7.86 -6.92 14.17
N ARG A 174 7.55 -5.70 14.66
CA ARG A 174 8.20 -4.46 14.21
C ARG A 174 9.71 -4.47 14.51
N ASP A 175 10.09 -4.85 15.72
CA ASP A 175 11.50 -4.92 16.14
C ASP A 175 12.30 -5.95 15.31
N GLN A 176 11.70 -7.10 15.02
CA GLN A 176 12.28 -8.11 14.15
C GLN A 176 12.46 -7.60 12.73
N GLY A 177 11.44 -6.94 12.17
CA GLY A 177 11.50 -6.31 10.85
C GLY A 177 12.62 -5.27 10.77
N PHE A 178 12.68 -4.37 11.76
CA PHE A 178 13.73 -3.35 11.84
C PHE A 178 15.13 -3.95 11.96
N THR A 179 15.30 -5.00 12.77
CA THR A 179 16.57 -5.71 12.94
C THR A 179 17.04 -6.33 11.62
N ALA A 180 16.13 -6.95 10.88
CA ALA A 180 16.45 -7.56 9.59
C ALA A 180 16.88 -6.52 8.54
N ILE A 181 16.20 -5.36 8.47
CA ILE A 181 16.59 -4.26 7.57
C ILE A 181 17.99 -3.74 7.94
N ARG A 182 18.28 -3.59 9.23
CA ARG A 182 19.62 -3.17 9.69
C ARG A 182 20.73 -4.12 9.26
N ALA A 183 20.48 -5.43 9.20
CA ALA A 183 21.48 -6.39 8.71
C ALA A 183 21.84 -6.12 7.24
N VAL A 184 20.87 -5.75 6.40
CA VAL A 184 21.10 -5.38 4.98
C VAL A 184 21.95 -4.12 4.85
N ALA A 185 21.84 -3.17 5.78
CA ALA A 185 22.66 -1.95 5.79
C ALA A 185 24.16 -2.24 5.96
N SER A 186 24.49 -3.32 6.67
CA SER A 186 25.85 -3.76 6.97
C SER A 186 26.42 -4.75 5.94
N ASP A 187 25.60 -5.31 5.07
CA ASP A 187 26.02 -6.24 4.04
C ASP A 187 26.75 -5.50 2.90
N SER A 188 28.07 -5.61 2.84
CA SER A 188 28.89 -4.97 1.81
C SER A 188 28.67 -5.50 0.39
N SER A 189 28.08 -6.68 0.23
CA SER A 189 27.76 -7.28 -1.07
C SER A 189 26.47 -6.72 -1.67
N ALA A 190 25.63 -6.07 -0.88
CA ALA A 190 24.40 -5.47 -1.37
C ALA A 190 24.67 -4.24 -2.27
N PRO A 191 23.86 -4.04 -3.33
CA PRO A 191 23.95 -2.86 -4.19
C PRO A 191 23.93 -1.54 -3.38
N SER A 192 24.62 -0.51 -3.88
CA SER A 192 24.76 0.77 -3.17
C SER A 192 23.41 1.39 -2.78
N ALA A 193 22.43 1.38 -3.68
CA ALA A 193 21.07 1.89 -3.43
C ALA A 193 20.34 1.09 -2.34
N VAL A 194 20.48 -0.23 -2.33
CA VAL A 194 19.90 -1.12 -1.29
C VAL A 194 20.52 -0.84 0.07
N ARG A 195 21.85 -0.71 0.14
CA ARG A 195 22.55 -0.32 1.37
C ARG A 195 22.19 1.09 1.81
N ALA A 196 21.96 2.01 0.88
CA ALA A 196 21.57 3.38 1.20
C ALA A 196 20.15 3.40 1.81
N ALA A 197 19.18 2.71 1.19
CA ALA A 197 17.83 2.55 1.73
C ALA A 197 17.85 1.96 3.16
N ALA A 198 18.58 0.87 3.36
CA ALA A 198 18.70 0.22 4.67
C ALA A 198 19.41 1.10 5.70
N ARG A 199 20.39 1.92 5.28
CA ARG A 199 21.04 2.91 6.17
C ARG A 199 20.10 4.05 6.54
N CYS A 200 19.32 4.59 5.61
CA CYS A 200 18.28 5.59 5.93
C CYS A 200 17.32 5.03 7.00
N ALA A 201 16.84 3.79 6.78
CA ALA A 201 15.99 3.06 7.72
C ALA A 201 16.61 2.91 9.12
N SER A 202 17.91 2.61 9.20
CA SER A 202 18.59 2.42 10.50
C SER A 202 18.76 3.69 11.34
N ARG A 203 18.76 4.87 10.72
CA ARG A 203 18.89 6.18 11.41
C ARG A 203 17.55 6.65 11.97
N ALA A 204 16.48 6.22 11.33
CA ALA A 204 15.09 6.40 11.71
C ALA A 204 14.69 5.50 12.89
N ARG A 205 15.27 5.74 14.07
CA ARG A 205 14.90 5.00 15.28
C ARG A 205 13.42 5.31 15.63
N PRO A 206 12.58 4.32 15.98
CA PRO A 206 11.27 4.62 16.55
C PRO A 206 11.44 5.47 17.80
N ALA A 207 10.60 6.49 17.97
CA ALA A 207 10.39 7.05 19.30
C ALA A 207 9.80 5.94 20.19
N PRO A 208 10.26 5.79 21.45
CA PRO A 208 9.72 4.81 22.37
C PRO A 208 8.23 5.01 22.63
#